data_AF-A0A4Q0SZL9-F1
#
_entry.id   AF-A0A4Q0SZL9-F1
#
_cell.length_a   1.000
_cell.length_b   1.000
_cell.length_c   1.000
_cell.angle_alpha   90.00
_cell.angle_beta   90.00
_cell.angle_gamma   90.00
#
_symmetry.space_group_name_H-M   'P 1'
#
loop_
_entity.id
_entity.type
_entity.pdbx_description
1 polymer ?
#
loop_
_entity_poly.entity_id
_entity_poly.type
_entity_poly.pdbx_seq_one_letter_code
_entity_poly.pdbx_strand_id
1 'polypeptide(L)' 'MSFGIYAFGYLFIIIGLLYLAHLMHIPQTYIVAGGIILVGMGIVTAVQSTRQKDKS' A
#
# COMPACT_ATOMS: atom_id res chain seq x y z
N MET A 1 -13.89 -13.58 1.66
CA MET A 1 -12.75 -13.22 0.78
C MET A 1 -11.51 -13.09 1.64
N SER A 2 -10.39 -13.71 1.26
CA SER A 2 -9.18 -13.75 2.09
C SER A 2 -8.51 -12.37 2.14
N PHE A 3 -8.76 -11.64 3.22
CA PHE A 3 -8.15 -10.33 3.51
C PHE A 3 -6.61 -10.38 3.43
N GLY A 4 -6.01 -11.48 3.85
CA GLY A 4 -4.56 -11.68 3.78
C GLY A 4 -4.02 -11.61 2.36
N ILE A 5 -4.73 -12.17 1.37
CA ILE A 5 -4.30 -12.13 -0.04
C ILE A 5 -4.41 -10.70 -0.59
N TYR A 6 -5.43 -9.95 -0.19
CA TYR A 6 -5.58 -8.55 -0.58
C TYR A 6 -4.45 -7.68 -0.02
N ALA A 7 -4.15 -7.82 1.28
CA ALA A 7 -3.05 -7.10 1.92
C ALA A 7 -1.70 -7.45 1.28
N PHE A 8 -1.49 -8.72 0.92
CA PHE A 8 -0.28 -9.18 0.25
C PHE A 8 -0.14 -8.59 -1.15
N GLY A 9 -1.23 -8.60 -1.94
CA GLY A 9 -1.26 -7.96 -3.26
C GLY A 9 -0.99 -6.45 -3.19
N TYR A 10 -1.56 -5.77 -2.19
CA TYR A 10 -1.32 -4.35 -1.97
C TYR A 10 0.15 -4.05 -1.63
N LEU A 11 0.78 -4.89 -0.79
CA LEU A 11 2.20 -4.76 -0.46
C LEU A 11 3.09 -4.89 -1.71
N PHE A 12 2.76 -5.83 -2.60
CA PHE A 12 3.46 -6.00 -3.88
C PHE A 12 3.36 -4.76 -4.77
N ILE A 13 2.19 -4.12 -4.82
CA ILE A 13 1.99 -2.88 -5.58
C ILE A 13 2.89 -1.77 -5.04
N ILE A 14 2.95 -1.59 -3.70
CA ILE A 14 3.81 -0.57 -3.07
C ILE A 14 5.28 -0.81 -3.44
N ILE A 15 5.77 -2.04 -3.26
CA ILE A 15 7.17 -2.39 -3.53
C ILE A 15 7.51 -2.17 -5.01
N GLY A 16 6.63 -2.58 -5.92
CA GLY A 16 6.81 -2.38 -7.36
C GLY A 16 6.88 -0.90 -7.74
N LEU A 17 6.03 -0.06 -7.15
CA LEU A 17 6.00 1.38 -7.43
C LEU A 17 7.29 2.07 -6.93
N LEU A 18 7.76 1.71 -5.73
CA LEU A 18 9.01 2.25 -5.17
C LEU A 18 10.23 1.83 -5.98
N TYR A 19 10.25 0.58 -6.46
CA TYR A 19 11.32 0.08 -7.31
C TYR A 19 11.36 0.78 -8.68
N LEU A 20 10.20 1.00 -9.30
CA LEU A 20 10.10 1.80 -10.53
C LEU A 20 10.57 3.24 -10.32
N ALA A 21 10.17 3.89 -9.22
CA ALA A 21 10.60 5.24 -8.89
C ALA A 21 12.13 5.32 -8.70
N HIS A 22 12.72 4.29 -8.09
CA HIS A 22 14.18 4.17 -7.96
C HIS A 22 14.86 4.02 -9.32
N LEU A 23 14.31 3.20 -10.23
CA LEU A 23 14.86 3.02 -11.57
C LEU A 23 14.75 4.29 -12.44
N MET A 24 13.73 5.11 -12.20
CA MET A 24 13.57 6.43 -12.83
C MET A 24 14.51 7.51 -12.26
N HIS A 25 15.43 7.15 -11.36
CA HIS A 25 16.38 8.08 -10.71
C HIS A 25 15.69 9.24 -9.98
N ILE A 26 14.48 9.00 -9.46
CA ILE A 26 13.79 9.97 -8.61
C ILE A 26 14.60 10.11 -7.31
N PRO A 27 14.78 11.33 -6.77
CA PRO A 27 15.55 11.50 -5.54
C PRO A 27 14.95 10.68 -4.40
N GLN A 28 15.82 9.97 -3.67
CA GLN A 28 15.44 8.97 -2.67
C GLN A 28 14.50 9.53 -1.58
N THR A 29 14.61 10.81 -1.25
CA THR A 29 13.71 11.52 -0.33
C THR A 29 12.25 11.47 -0.78
N TYR A 30 11.98 11.65 -2.07
CA TYR A 30 10.61 11.56 -2.62
C TYR A 30 10.10 10.13 -2.67
N ILE A 31 10.97 9.15 -2.92
CA ILE A 31 10.62 7.73 -2.91
C ILE A 31 10.19 7.31 -1.50
N VAL A 32 10.94 7.71 -0.48
CA VAL A 32 10.61 7.42 0.93
C VAL A 32 9.31 8.11 1.33
N ALA A 33 9.14 9.40 1.00
CA ALA A 33 7.91 10.12 1.29
C ALA A 33 6.68 9.47 0.61
N GLY A 34 6.80 9.10 -0.67
CA GLY A 34 5.77 8.38 -1.40
C GLY A 34 5.47 7.01 -0.81
N GLY A 35 6.51 6.27 -0.38
CA GLY A 35 6.36 4.98 0.28
C GLY A 35 5.58 5.07 1.58
N ILE A 36 5.86 6.07 2.42
CA ILE A 36 5.13 6.29 3.67
C ILE A 36 3.64 6.57 3.38
N ILE A 37 3.34 7.40 2.39
CA ILE A 37 1.96 7.73 2.00
C ILE A 37 1.22 6.48 1.50
N LEU A 38 1.86 5.68 0.63
CA LEU A 38 1.26 4.47 0.07
C LEU A 38 1.02 3.40 1.14
N VAL A 39 1.95 3.23 2.10
CA VAL A 39 1.76 2.35 3.24
C VAL A 39 0.58 2.82 4.10
N GLY A 40 0.45 4.12 4.35
CA GLY A 40 -0.69 4.69 5.06
C GLY A 40 -2.03 4.41 4.36
N MET A 41 -2.10 4.60 3.04
CA MET A 41 -3.29 4.25 2.25
C MET A 41 -3.60 2.74 2.30
N GLY A 42 -2.57 1.89 2.28
CA GLY A 42 -2.72 0.44 2.42
C GLY A 42 -3.33 0.04 3.75
N ILE A 43 -2.87 0.64 4.85
CA ILE A 43 -3.43 0.42 6.18
C ILE A 43 -4.88 0.88 6.26
N VAL A 44 -5.22 2.06 5.72
CA VAL A 44 -6.59 2.56 5.70
C VAL A 44 -7.52 1.63 4.91
N THR A 45 -7.07 1.16 3.76
CA THR A 45 -7.84 0.22 2.90
C THR A 45 -8.01 -1.13 3.59
N ALA A 46 -6.95 -1.60 4.25
CA ALA A 46 -6.94 -2.80 5.06
C ALA A 46 -7.95 -2.71 6.23
N VAL A 47 -7.95 -1.61 6.98
CA VAL A 47 -8.89 -1.37 8.08
C VAL A 47 -10.33 -1.26 7.58
N GLN A 48 -10.58 -0.60 6.44
CA GLN A 48 -11.93 -0.53 5.87
C GLN A 48 -12.45 -1.91 5.46
N SER A 49 -11.60 -2.77 4.88
CA SER A 49 -11.97 -4.13 4.51
C SER A 49 -12.34 -5.00 5.73
N THR A 50 -11.67 -4.81 6.87
CA THR A 50 -12.04 -5.49 8.13
C THR A 50 -13.27 -4.88 8.81
N ARG A 51 -13.57 -3.58 8.58
CA ARG A 51 -14.72 -2.89 9.16
C ARG A 51 -16.07 -3.15 8.47
N GLN A 52 -16.12 -3.87 7.33
CA GLN A 52 -17.37 -4.13 6.59
C GLN A 52 -18.29 -5.21 7.19
N LYS A 53 -18.23 -5.46 8.50
CA LYS A 53 -19.20 -6.32 9.19
C LYS A 53 -19.73 -5.65 10.46
N ASP A 54 -20.39 -4.51 10.29
CA ASP A 54 -21.61 -4.27 11.07
C ASP A 54 -22.78 -4.22 10.09
N LYS A 55 -23.41 -5.39 9.90
CA LYS A 55 -24.76 -5.49 9.34
C LYS A 55 -25.69 -4.95 10.41
N SER A 56 -26.25 -3.76 10.19
CA SER A 56 -27.50 -3.38 10.85
C SER A 56 -28.69 -3.94 10.10
#